data_AF-A0A453FNE9-F1
#
_entry.id   AF-A0A453FNE9-F1
#
_cell.length_a   1.000
_cell.length_b   1.000
_cell.length_c   1.000
_cell.angle_alpha   90.00
_cell.angle_beta   90.00
_cell.angle_gamma   90.00
#
_symmetry.space_group_name_H-M   'P 1'
#
loop_
_entity.id
_entity.type
_entity.pdbx_description
1 polymer ?
#
loop_
_entity_poly.entity_id
_entity_poly.type
_entity_poly.pdbx_seq_one_letter_code
_entity_poly.pdbx_strand_id
1 'polypeptide(L)'
;MERMKYMCEIKLCEVLHTGTVATTLALADQHHCSKLKDACIGFINSSNRMVGVMASKGYESLKRTCPSLIADILEKAAKTRRI
;
A
#
# COMPACT_ATOMS: atom_id res chain seq x y z
N MET A 1 16.11 3.48 -16.77
CA MET A 1 14.79 3.87 -16.20
C MET A 1 14.61 3.49 -14.74
N GLU A 2 15.30 2.46 -14.23
CA GLU A 2 15.10 1.97 -12.85
C GLU A 2 15.44 3.00 -11.76
N ARG A 3 16.43 3.87 -12.00
CA ARG A 3 16.79 4.94 -11.05
C ARG A 3 15.69 5.99 -10.89
N MET A 4 15.00 6.37 -11.98
CA MET A 4 13.85 7.29 -11.92
C MET A 4 12.66 6.65 -11.20
N LYS A 5 12.42 5.36 -11.45
CA LYS A 5 11.38 4.59 -10.76
C LYS A 5 11.61 4.61 -9.25
N TYR A 6 12.84 4.31 -8.82
CA TYR A 6 13.24 4.35 -7.41
C TYR A 6 13.06 5.73 -6.76
N MET A 7 13.43 6.82 -7.45
CA MET A 7 13.21 8.17 -6.91
C MET A 7 11.72 8.52 -6.80
N CYS A 8 10.88 8.04 -7.73
CA CYS A 8 9.43 8.18 -7.62
C CYS A 8 8.88 7.39 -6.44
N GLU A 9 9.36 6.16 -6.21
CA GLU A 9 8.94 5.33 -5.07
C GLU A 9 9.22 6.02 -3.72
N ILE A 10 10.41 6.61 -3.56
CA ILE A 10 10.78 7.36 -2.34
C ILE A 10 9.84 8.56 -2.16
N LYS A 11 9.66 9.37 -3.21
CA LYS A 11 8.87 10.58 -3.14
C LYS A 11 7.39 10.29 -2.91
N LEU A 12 6.87 9.22 -3.50
CA LEU A 12 5.52 8.73 -3.24
C LEU A 12 5.38 8.27 -1.79
N CYS A 13 6.39 7.57 -1.25
CA CYS A 13 6.41 7.12 0.14
C CYS A 13 6.35 8.29 1.14
N GLU A 14 7.02 9.40 0.83
CA GLU A 14 6.98 10.64 1.65
C GLU A 14 5.61 11.32 1.65
N VAL A 15 4.82 11.16 0.58
CA VAL A 15 3.47 11.77 0.45
C VAL A 15 2.32 10.78 0.70
N LEU A 16 2.62 9.57 1.20
CA LEU A 16 1.59 8.57 1.51
C LEU A 16 0.65 9.09 2.60
N HIS A 17 -0.63 9.20 2.24
CA HIS A 17 -1.69 9.60 3.15
C HIS A 17 -2.76 8.51 3.23
N THR A 18 -3.55 8.48 4.30
CA THR A 18 -4.57 7.44 4.54
C THR A 18 -5.61 7.35 3.41
N GLY A 19 -5.89 8.46 2.71
CA GLY A 19 -6.77 8.48 1.55
C GLY A 19 -6.12 8.04 0.23
N THR A 20 -4.80 8.16 0.10
CA THR A 20 -4.08 7.93 -1.17
C THR A 20 -3.32 6.61 -1.21
N VAL A 21 -2.93 6.06 -0.05
CA VAL A 21 -2.12 4.84 0.05
C VAL A 21 -2.75 3.62 -0.63
N ALA A 22 -4.08 3.49 -0.60
CA ALA A 22 -4.75 2.40 -1.30
C ALA A 22 -4.64 2.50 -2.83
N THR A 23 -4.73 3.72 -3.38
CA THR A 23 -4.56 3.95 -4.82
C THR A 23 -3.10 3.78 -5.23
N THR A 24 -2.17 4.29 -4.42
CA THR A 24 -0.73 4.09 -4.64
C THR A 24 -0.33 2.62 -4.61
N LEU A 25 -0.92 1.84 -3.71
CA LEU A 25 -0.68 0.40 -3.62
C LEU A 25 -1.17 -0.35 -4.88
N ALA A 26 -2.35 0.00 -5.41
CA ALA A 26 -2.84 -0.55 -6.68
C ALA A 26 -1.88 -0.26 -7.84
N LEU A 27 -1.40 0.97 -7.94
CA LEU A 27 -0.45 1.38 -8.97
C LEU A 27 0.90 0.67 -8.81
N ALA A 28 1.39 0.51 -7.57
CA ALA A 28 2.63 -0.21 -7.29
C ALA A 28 2.55 -1.68 -7.74
N ASP A 29 1.41 -2.33 -7.51
CA ASP A 29 1.17 -3.71 -7.95
C ASP A 29 1.10 -3.81 -9.47
N GLN A 30 0.34 -2.91 -10.13
CA GLN A 30 0.23 -2.85 -11.60
C GLN A 30 1.57 -2.63 -12.30
N HIS A 31 2.46 -1.84 -11.72
CA HIS A 31 3.76 -1.53 -12.29
C HIS A 31 4.90 -2.43 -11.77
N HIS A 32 4.57 -3.48 -11.01
CA HIS A 32 5.55 -4.39 -10.38
C HIS A 32 6.63 -3.64 -9.57
N CYS A 33 6.24 -2.59 -8.85
CA CYS A 33 7.08 -1.80 -7.95
C CYS A 33 7.10 -2.44 -6.56
N SER A 34 7.89 -3.50 -6.36
CA SER A 34 7.87 -4.28 -5.11
C SER A 34 8.22 -3.44 -3.87
N LYS A 35 9.18 -2.51 -3.97
CA LYS A 35 9.58 -1.67 -2.83
C LYS A 35 8.46 -0.71 -2.40
N LEU A 36 7.81 -0.06 -3.36
CA LEU A 36 6.66 0.81 -3.09
C LEU A 36 5.46 0.02 -2.55
N LYS A 37 5.21 -1.19 -3.08
CA LYS A 37 4.18 -2.10 -2.58
C LYS A 37 4.43 -2.43 -1.10
N ASP A 38 5.64 -2.84 -0.75
CA ASP A 38 6.02 -3.13 0.64
C ASP A 38 5.90 -1.91 1.56
N ALA A 39 6.36 -0.75 1.12
CA ALA A 39 6.25 0.49 1.89
C ALA A 39 4.79 0.90 2.15
N CYS A 40 3.93 0.77 1.14
CA CYS A 40 2.49 1.03 1.28
C CYS A 40 1.83 0.07 2.25
N ILE A 41 2.13 -1.24 2.16
CA ILE A 41 1.59 -2.23 3.09
C ILE A 41 2.08 -1.98 4.52
N GLY A 42 3.35 -1.64 4.69
CA GLY A 42 3.92 -1.25 5.98
C GLY A 42 3.23 -0.01 6.58
N PHE A 43 2.93 1.00 5.75
CA PHE A 43 2.20 2.19 6.17
C PHE A 43 0.76 1.87 6.60
N ILE A 44 0.05 1.02 5.85
CA ILE A 44 -1.32 0.59 6.18
C ILE A 44 -1.34 -0.19 7.50
N ASN A 45 -0.37 -1.08 7.69
CA ASN A 45 -0.27 -1.93 8.87
C ASN A 45 0.34 -1.23 10.09
N SER A 46 0.83 0.00 9.94
CA SER A 46 1.28 0.82 11.06
C SER A 46 0.10 1.18 11.96
N SER A 47 0.24 0.87 13.25
CA SER A 47 -0.81 0.90 14.27
C SER A 47 -1.64 2.18 14.19
N ASN A 48 -2.94 2.00 13.92
CA ASN A 48 -4.00 3.02 13.84
C ASN A 48 -4.28 3.64 12.46
N ARG A 49 -3.55 3.32 11.39
CA ARG A 49 -3.87 3.83 10.04
C ARG A 49 -4.78 2.91 9.23
N MET A 50 -4.79 1.61 9.53
CA MET A 50 -5.59 0.62 8.79
C MET A 50 -7.08 0.96 8.76
N VAL A 51 -7.66 1.41 9.88
CA VAL A 51 -9.08 1.79 9.96
C VAL A 51 -9.38 2.99 9.06
N GLY A 52 -8.52 4.00 9.06
CA GLY A 52 -8.67 5.18 8.19
C GLY A 52 -8.49 4.84 6.71
N VAL A 53 -7.61 3.89 6.38
CA VAL A 53 -7.43 3.39 5.02
C VAL A 53 -8.64 2.58 4.57
N MET A 54 -9.17 1.69 5.42
CA MET A 54 -10.37 0.90 5.12
C MET A 54 -11.62 1.76 4.91
N ALA A 55 -11.72 2.89 5.62
CA ALA A 55 -12.79 3.87 5.42
C ALA A 55 -12.60 4.76 4.17
N SER A 56 -11.45 4.66 3.49
CA SER A 56 -11.18 5.46 2.29
C SER A 56 -11.83 4.87 1.05
N LYS A 57 -12.30 5.74 0.16
CA LYS A 57 -12.81 5.35 -1.17
C LYS A 57 -11.76 4.62 -2.02
N GLY A 58 -10.48 4.92 -1.78
CA GLY A 58 -9.37 4.23 -2.44
C GLY A 58 -9.32 2.74 -2.08
N TYR A 59 -9.63 2.37 -0.84
CA TYR A 59 -9.65 0.97 -0.40
C TYR A 59 -10.86 0.19 -0.94
N GLU A 60 -12.03 0.84 -1.01
CA GLU A 60 -13.21 0.27 -1.69
C GLU A 60 -12.92 -0.05 -3.17
N SER A 61 -12.27 0.87 -3.89
CA SER A 61 -11.81 0.64 -5.26
C SER A 61 -10.77 -0.48 -5.35
N LEU A 62 -9.83 -0.53 -4.40
CA LEU A 62 -8.81 -1.57 -4.33
C LEU A 62 -9.45 -2.95 -4.17
N LYS A 63 -10.46 -3.08 -3.29
CA LYS A 63 -11.19 -4.32 -3.04
C LYS A 63 -11.91 -4.83 -4.30
N ARG A 64 -12.40 -3.92 -5.14
CA ARG A 64 -13.09 -4.27 -6.40
C ARG A 64 -12.11 -4.62 -7.51
N THR A 65 -11.00 -3.90 -7.61
CA THR A 65 -10.06 -4.01 -8.74
C THR A 65 -9.03 -5.11 -8.50
N CYS A 66 -8.55 -5.26 -7.26
CA CYS A 66 -7.43 -6.12 -6.90
C CYS A 66 -7.65 -6.81 -5.53
N PRO A 67 -8.52 -7.81 -5.43
CA PRO A 67 -8.79 -8.51 -4.17
C PRO A 67 -7.56 -9.27 -3.62
N SER A 68 -6.63 -9.69 -4.48
CA SER A 68 -5.36 -10.32 -4.08
C SER A 68 -4.49 -9.40 -3.22
N LEU A 69 -4.48 -8.09 -3.50
CA LEU A 69 -3.75 -7.11 -2.71
C LEU A 69 -4.26 -7.00 -1.28
N ILE A 70 -5.57 -7.21 -1.08
CA ILE A 70 -6.17 -7.22 0.25
C ILE A 70 -5.63 -8.41 1.07
N ALA A 71 -5.51 -9.58 0.44
CA ALA A 71 -4.90 -10.74 1.08
C ALA A 71 -3.43 -10.49 1.43
N ASP A 72 -2.65 -9.86 0.53
CA ASP A 72 -1.26 -9.44 0.78
C ASP A 72 -1.13 -8.49 1.99
N ILE A 73 -2.01 -7.48 2.08
CA ILE A 73 -2.04 -6.55 3.23
C ILE A 73 -2.29 -7.31 4.53
N LEU A 74 -3.30 -8.19 4.55
CA LEU A 74 -3.70 -8.97 5.73
C LEU A 74 -2.63 -9.98 6.14
N GLU A 75 -1.99 -10.65 5.18
CA GLU A 75 -0.91 -11.61 5.45
C GLU A 75 0.29 -10.91 6.08
N LYS A 76 0.71 -9.77 5.50
CA LYS A 76 1.78 -8.95 6.09
C LYS A 76 1.37 -8.39 7.46
N ALA A 77 0.11 -7.99 7.65
CA ALA A 77 -0.39 -7.53 8.94
C ALA A 77 -0.34 -8.63 10.02
N ALA A 78 -0.63 -9.87 9.64
CA ALA A 78 -0.56 -11.04 10.51
C ALA A 78 0.89 -11.40 10.85
N LYS A 79 1.84 -11.23 9.92
CA LYS A 79 3.28 -11.39 10.17
C LYS A 79 3.83 -10.31 11.10
N THR A 80 3.44 -9.04 10.92
CA THR A 80 3.88 -7.93 11.76
C THR A 80 3.38 -8.02 13.21
N ARG A 81 2.21 -8.63 13.46
CA ARG A 81 1.65 -8.83 14.81
C ARG A 81 2.21 -10.04 15.58
N ARG A 82 3.03 -10.88 14.94
CA ARG A 82 3.64 -12.09 15.53
C ARG A 82 5.05 -11.86 16.09
N ILE A 83 5.51 -10.60 16.12
CA ILE A 83 6.81 -10.16 16.64
C ILE A 83 6.53 -9.30 17.87
#